data_AF-R1H2A1-F1
#
_entry.id   AF-R1H2A1-F1
#
_cell.length_a   1.000
_cell.length_b   1.000
_cell.length_c   1.000
_cell.angle_alpha   90.00
_cell.angle_beta   90.00
_cell.angle_gamma   90.00
#
_symmetry.space_group_name_H-M   'P 1'
#
loop_
_entity.id
_entity.type
_entity.pdbx_description
1 polymer ?
#
loop_
_entity_poly.entity_id
_entity_poly.type
_entity_poly.pdbx_seq_one_letter_code
_entity_poly.pdbx_strand_id
1 'polypeptide(L)'
;MKIAILDDYQEAARELACFAKLADHEVILFRAPARSEAEQVERLGPFDALVLIRERSEIDERLLAQLPRLRLISQTGKVSQHLDLAACSRHGVLVVEGNGSPVAPSELCWALILAASRQLPAYWQGLQQGRWQDSGSLGLGRSLAGLTLGIWGFGKIGRRVAAFGQAFGMEVLVWGSEASRAQARSAGYRAAPSQAALFLASDVLSLHLRLCEATRHCVTGADLALMKPDALLVNVSRANWSAPVPCSVRSAPDGPVLPLSMCSSASHRARIPCSA
;
A
#
# COMPACT_ATOMS: atom_id res chain seq x y z
N MET A 1 15.58 -27.36 9.90
CA MET A 1 16.16 -26.13 9.30
C MET A 1 16.03 -25.00 10.30
N LYS A 2 16.94 -24.04 10.24
CA LYS A 2 16.83 -22.76 10.95
C LYS A 2 16.18 -21.73 10.02
N ILE A 3 15.02 -21.20 10.42
CA ILE A 3 14.14 -20.36 9.60
C ILE A 3 14.00 -18.97 10.23
N ALA A 4 14.21 -17.92 9.44
CA ALA A 4 13.93 -16.54 9.84
C ALA A 4 12.62 -16.05 9.22
N ILE A 5 11.72 -15.48 10.02
CA ILE A 5 10.59 -14.70 9.53
C ILE A 5 10.92 -13.23 9.72
N LEU A 6 10.99 -12.47 8.62
CA LEU A 6 11.44 -11.08 8.65
C LEU A 6 10.29 -10.10 8.85
N ASP A 7 10.60 -9.00 9.54
CA ASP A 7 9.79 -7.78 9.69
C ASP A 7 8.37 -8.00 10.23
N ASP A 8 8.18 -8.92 11.18
CA ASP A 8 6.91 -9.10 11.88
C ASP A 8 6.74 -8.08 13.02
N TYR A 9 6.45 -6.83 12.67
CA TYR A 9 6.39 -5.69 13.59
C TYR A 9 5.58 -5.92 14.87
N GLN A 10 4.49 -6.69 14.75
CA GLN A 10 3.53 -6.96 15.83
C GLN A 10 3.71 -8.33 16.47
N GLU A 11 4.70 -9.12 16.03
CA GLU A 11 4.90 -10.52 16.46
C GLU A 11 3.68 -11.43 16.23
N ALA A 12 2.81 -11.04 15.30
CA ALA A 12 1.52 -11.70 15.07
C ALA A 12 1.67 -13.08 14.43
N ALA A 13 2.77 -13.36 13.71
CA ALA A 13 2.93 -14.60 12.97
C ALA A 13 2.93 -15.84 13.88
N ARG A 14 3.43 -15.70 15.12
CA ARG A 14 3.48 -16.80 16.11
C ARG A 14 2.09 -17.21 16.62
N GLU A 15 1.14 -16.28 16.58
CA GLU A 15 -0.24 -16.50 17.06
C GLU A 15 -1.14 -17.14 15.99
N LEU A 16 -0.68 -17.22 14.75
CA LEU A 16 -1.46 -17.79 13.65
C LEU A 16 -1.49 -19.33 13.74
N ALA A 17 -2.66 -19.91 13.51
CA ALA A 17 -2.82 -21.37 13.47
C ALA A 17 -1.87 -22.07 12.48
N CYS A 18 -1.49 -21.41 11.39
CA CYS A 18 -0.56 -21.95 10.41
C CYS A 18 0.90 -22.03 10.90
N PHE A 19 1.26 -21.34 12.00
CA PHE A 19 2.59 -21.40 12.57
C PHE A 19 2.95 -22.82 13.04
N ALA A 20 1.95 -23.62 13.43
CA ALA A 20 2.11 -25.03 13.78
C ALA A 20 2.71 -25.88 12.64
N LYS A 21 2.63 -25.43 11.37
CA LYS A 21 3.27 -26.10 10.23
C LYS A 21 4.80 -26.05 10.29
N LEU A 22 5.37 -25.21 11.14
CA LEU A 22 6.82 -25.06 11.33
C LEU A 22 7.32 -25.71 12.63
N ALA A 23 6.52 -26.57 13.28
CA ALA A 23 6.83 -27.13 14.60
C ALA A 23 8.16 -27.92 14.65
N ASP A 24 8.54 -28.57 13.55
CA ASP A 24 9.78 -29.36 13.45
C ASP A 24 11.01 -28.52 13.06
N HIS A 25 10.90 -27.19 13.08
CA HIS A 25 11.95 -26.26 12.68
C HIS A 25 12.31 -25.27 13.79
N GLU A 26 13.56 -24.83 13.82
CA GLU A 26 13.98 -23.70 14.65
C GLU A 26 13.55 -22.40 13.96
N VAL A 27 12.53 -21.73 14.49
CA VAL A 27 11.97 -20.50 13.88
C VAL A 27 12.28 -19.29 14.75
N ILE A 28 12.93 -18.29 14.15
CA ILE A 28 13.22 -16.99 14.77
C ILE A 28 12.44 -15.91 14.03
N LEU A 29 11.72 -15.09 14.78
CA LEU A 29 10.97 -13.96 14.25
C LEU A 29 11.76 -12.68 14.50
N PHE A 30 11.84 -11.84 13.48
CA PHE A 30 12.46 -10.54 13.55
C PHE A 30 11.39 -9.48 13.45
N ARG A 31 11.24 -8.66 14.49
CA ARG A 31 10.22 -7.62 14.52
C ARG A 31 10.51 -6.46 13.58
N ALA A 32 11.78 -6.13 13.41
CA ALA A 32 12.21 -4.90 12.75
C ALA A 32 13.26 -5.18 11.67
N PRO A 33 13.30 -4.31 10.63
CA PRO A 33 14.33 -4.37 9.61
C PRO A 33 15.69 -4.14 10.23
N ALA A 34 16.73 -4.68 9.59
CA ALA A 34 18.10 -4.39 9.97
C ALA A 34 18.39 -2.90 9.75
N ARG A 35 19.23 -2.30 10.59
CA ARG A 35 19.61 -0.88 10.49
C ARG A 35 20.71 -0.65 9.45
N SER A 36 21.42 -1.72 9.11
CA SER A 36 22.48 -1.74 8.12
C SER A 36 22.55 -3.11 7.44
N GLU A 37 23.20 -3.15 6.28
CA GLU A 37 23.48 -4.41 5.61
C GLU A 37 24.37 -5.34 6.44
N ALA A 38 25.38 -4.80 7.13
CA ALA A 38 26.27 -5.61 7.97
C ALA A 38 25.47 -6.34 9.06
N GLU A 39 24.54 -5.64 9.72
CA GLU A 39 23.62 -6.25 10.68
C GLU A 39 22.70 -7.28 10.01
N GLN A 40 22.24 -7.02 8.78
CA GLN A 40 21.40 -7.96 8.03
C GLN A 40 22.16 -9.24 7.66
N VAL A 41 23.42 -9.13 7.28
CA VAL A 41 24.28 -10.28 7.00
C VAL A 41 24.56 -11.07 8.27
N GLU A 42 24.99 -10.39 9.34
CA GLU A 42 25.27 -11.03 10.63
C GLU A 42 24.06 -11.79 11.17
N ARG A 43 22.89 -11.14 11.17
CA ARG A 43 21.66 -11.75 11.69
C ARG A 43 21.16 -12.89 10.81
N LEU A 44 21.32 -12.84 9.49
CA LEU A 44 20.75 -13.84 8.57
C LEU A 44 21.72 -14.96 8.21
N GLY A 45 23.03 -14.77 8.38
CA GLY A 45 24.07 -15.74 8.04
C GLY A 45 23.86 -17.17 8.60
N PRO A 46 23.33 -17.35 9.83
CA PRO A 46 23.08 -18.68 10.38
C PRO A 46 21.88 -19.43 9.79
N PHE A 47 21.02 -18.79 8.99
CA PHE A 47 19.72 -19.34 8.59
C PHE A 47 19.78 -20.13 7.28
N ASP A 48 19.02 -21.22 7.21
CA ASP A 48 18.89 -22.04 6.01
C ASP A 48 17.73 -21.53 5.12
N ALA A 49 16.74 -20.85 5.70
CA ALA A 49 15.60 -20.28 4.98
C ALA A 49 15.08 -18.96 5.54
N LEU A 50 14.54 -18.15 4.64
CA LEU A 50 13.84 -16.90 4.95
C LEU A 50 12.37 -17.00 4.57
N VAL A 51 11.48 -16.49 5.43
CA VAL A 51 10.09 -16.21 5.10
C VAL A 51 9.92 -14.70 5.02
N LEU A 52 9.59 -14.20 3.84
CA LEU A 52 9.46 -12.76 3.59
C LEU A 52 8.00 -12.33 3.72
N ILE A 53 7.75 -11.27 4.49
CA ILE A 53 6.44 -10.63 4.59
C ILE A 53 6.32 -9.54 3.53
N ARG A 54 5.69 -9.86 2.40
CA ARG A 54 5.56 -8.97 1.24
C ARG A 54 6.90 -8.34 0.88
N GLU A 55 6.98 -7.01 0.81
CA GLU A 55 8.13 -6.26 0.28
C GLU A 55 8.86 -5.49 1.39
N ARG A 56 8.75 -5.95 2.65
CA ARG A 56 9.30 -5.23 3.82
C ARG A 56 10.83 -5.21 3.87
N SER A 57 11.45 -6.26 3.35
CA SER A 57 12.90 -6.42 3.21
C SER A 57 13.25 -6.59 1.74
N GLU A 58 14.33 -5.93 1.31
CA GLU A 58 14.94 -6.11 0.00
C GLU A 58 16.02 -7.19 0.09
N ILE A 59 16.02 -8.10 -0.88
CA ILE A 59 16.99 -9.19 -1.02
C ILE A 59 17.62 -9.07 -2.41
N ASP A 60 18.81 -8.49 -2.44
CA ASP A 60 19.58 -8.23 -3.66
C ASP A 60 20.80 -9.16 -3.78
N GLU A 61 21.52 -9.05 -4.91
CA GLU A 61 22.76 -9.79 -5.16
C GLU A 61 23.80 -9.62 -4.05
N ARG A 62 23.93 -8.39 -3.52
CA ARG A 62 24.95 -8.05 -2.53
C ARG A 62 24.71 -8.74 -1.19
N LEU A 63 23.44 -8.84 -0.77
CA LEU A 63 23.06 -9.60 0.41
C LEU A 63 23.22 -11.11 0.18
N LEU A 64 22.74 -11.63 -0.96
CA LEU A 64 22.78 -13.06 -1.27
C LEU A 64 24.21 -13.60 -1.29
N ALA A 65 25.17 -12.84 -1.85
CA ALA A 65 26.58 -13.21 -1.88
C ALA A 65 27.21 -13.39 -0.48
N GLN A 66 26.61 -12.81 0.56
CA GLN A 66 27.09 -12.87 1.94
C GLN A 66 26.30 -13.88 2.80
N LEU A 67 25.35 -14.61 2.22
CA LEU A 67 24.51 -15.61 2.90
C LEU A 67 24.72 -17.01 2.31
N PRO A 68 25.94 -17.59 2.37
CA PRO A 68 26.27 -18.86 1.70
C PRO A 68 25.50 -20.07 2.23
N ARG A 69 24.84 -19.92 3.39
CA ARG A 69 24.06 -20.96 4.04
C ARG A 69 22.58 -20.97 3.62
N LEU A 70 22.11 -19.87 3.03
CA LEU A 70 20.72 -19.71 2.62
C LEU A 70 20.40 -20.64 1.44
N ARG A 71 19.30 -21.38 1.54
CA ARG A 71 18.86 -22.35 0.51
C ARG A 71 17.46 -22.08 0.00
N LEU A 72 16.62 -21.39 0.78
CA LEU A 72 15.21 -21.20 0.48
C LEU A 72 14.72 -19.81 0.90
N ILE A 73 14.01 -19.16 -0.01
CA ILE A 73 13.19 -17.98 0.28
C ILE A 73 11.73 -18.34 0.01
N SER A 74 10.91 -18.26 1.04
CA SER A 74 9.46 -18.44 0.97
C SER A 74 8.76 -17.09 1.02
N GLN A 75 8.27 -16.64 -0.14
CA GLN A 75 7.59 -15.37 -0.29
C GLN A 75 6.12 -15.48 0.10
N THR A 76 5.66 -14.66 1.05
CA THR A 76 4.21 -14.47 1.25
C THR A 76 3.63 -13.68 0.08
N GLY A 77 2.64 -14.23 -0.61
CA GLY A 77 2.09 -13.69 -1.87
C GLY A 77 3.05 -13.76 -3.04
N LYS A 78 2.84 -12.91 -4.06
CA LYS A 78 3.66 -12.86 -5.27
C LYS A 78 4.94 -12.03 -5.08
N VAL A 79 6.02 -12.45 -5.75
CA VAL A 79 7.29 -11.74 -5.85
C VAL A 79 7.10 -10.43 -6.63
N SER A 80 7.93 -9.46 -6.29
CA SER A 80 7.99 -8.16 -6.95
C SER A 80 9.44 -7.64 -6.90
N GLN A 81 9.65 -6.34 -7.12
CA GLN A 81 10.97 -5.73 -7.31
C GLN A 81 11.94 -5.85 -6.12
N HIS A 82 11.43 -6.21 -4.93
CA HIS A 82 12.24 -6.35 -3.71
C HIS A 82 13.11 -7.62 -3.67
N LEU A 83 12.97 -8.54 -4.63
CA LEU A 83 13.69 -9.81 -4.66
C LEU A 83 14.27 -10.06 -6.04
N ASP A 84 15.61 -10.12 -6.14
CA ASP A 84 16.30 -10.46 -7.38
C ASP A 84 16.31 -11.99 -7.59
N LEU A 85 15.37 -12.48 -8.41
CA LEU A 85 15.23 -13.90 -8.74
C LEU A 85 16.45 -14.46 -9.50
N ALA A 86 17.11 -13.63 -10.31
CA ALA A 86 18.28 -14.05 -11.06
C ALA A 86 19.48 -14.22 -10.11
N ALA A 87 19.66 -13.31 -9.15
CA ALA A 87 20.63 -13.45 -8.07
C ALA A 87 20.33 -14.70 -7.21
N CYS A 88 19.08 -14.91 -6.80
CA CYS A 88 18.71 -16.11 -6.04
C CYS A 88 19.13 -17.38 -6.77
N SER A 89 18.88 -17.44 -8.08
CA SER A 89 19.27 -18.59 -8.92
C SER A 89 20.78 -18.78 -9.01
N ARG A 90 21.57 -17.70 -9.16
CA ARG A 90 23.04 -17.75 -9.19
C ARG A 90 23.63 -18.27 -7.88
N HIS A 91 23.02 -17.91 -6.75
CA HIS A 91 23.44 -18.32 -5.41
C HIS A 91 22.83 -19.66 -4.95
N GLY A 92 22.11 -20.37 -5.84
CA GLY A 92 21.50 -21.67 -5.51
C GLY A 92 20.36 -21.60 -4.50
N VAL A 93 19.73 -20.43 -4.36
CA VAL A 93 18.61 -20.18 -3.45
C VAL A 93 17.29 -20.43 -4.18
N LEU A 94 16.55 -21.44 -3.73
CA LEU A 94 15.21 -21.72 -4.22
C LEU A 94 14.24 -20.63 -3.76
N VAL A 95 13.42 -20.10 -4.66
CA VAL A 95 12.34 -19.16 -4.32
C VAL A 95 10.99 -19.84 -4.54
N VAL A 96 10.15 -19.85 -3.51
CA VAL A 96 8.76 -20.31 -3.60
C VAL A 96 7.81 -19.17 -3.32
N GLU A 97 6.79 -19.01 -4.17
CA GLU A 97 5.78 -17.98 -4.02
C GLU A 97 4.50 -18.50 -3.39
N GLY A 98 3.92 -17.71 -2.49
CA GLY A 98 2.58 -17.94 -1.98
C GLY A 98 1.48 -17.24 -2.79
N ASN A 99 0.32 -17.18 -2.17
CA ASN A 99 -0.92 -16.67 -2.73
C ASN A 99 -1.29 -15.38 -1.97
N GLY A 100 -2.08 -14.51 -2.59
CA GLY A 100 -2.62 -13.31 -1.94
C GLY A 100 -4.12 -13.21 -2.15
N SER A 101 -4.83 -12.67 -1.14
CA SER A 101 -6.25 -12.35 -1.23
C SER A 101 -6.45 -10.86 -1.51
N PRO A 102 -7.34 -10.47 -2.45
CA PRO A 102 -7.67 -9.06 -2.68
C PRO A 102 -8.65 -8.51 -1.63
N VAL A 103 -9.21 -9.36 -0.75
CA VAL A 103 -10.30 -8.99 0.16
C VAL A 103 -9.85 -7.94 1.18
N ALA A 104 -8.90 -8.29 2.04
CA ALA A 104 -8.37 -7.41 3.09
C ALA A 104 -7.90 -6.03 2.58
N PRO A 105 -7.09 -5.90 1.50
CA PRO A 105 -6.70 -4.58 1.02
C PRO A 105 -7.87 -3.78 0.42
N SER A 106 -8.89 -4.43 -0.13
CA SER A 106 -10.09 -3.73 -0.62
C SER A 106 -10.91 -3.18 0.55
N GLU A 107 -11.10 -3.98 1.60
CA GLU A 107 -11.83 -3.55 2.81
C GLU A 107 -11.08 -2.45 3.56
N LEU A 108 -9.76 -2.56 3.69
CA LEU A 108 -8.92 -1.50 4.25
C LEU A 108 -9.05 -0.20 3.43
N CYS A 109 -9.03 -0.28 2.10
CA CYS A 109 -9.25 0.88 1.24
C CYS A 109 -10.59 1.55 1.53
N TRP A 110 -11.65 0.76 1.68
CA TRP A 110 -12.98 1.28 1.97
C TRP A 110 -13.07 1.90 3.36
N ALA A 111 -12.45 1.28 4.36
CA ALA A 111 -12.34 1.83 5.70
C ALA A 111 -11.64 3.19 5.70
N LEU A 112 -10.57 3.35 4.92
CA LEU A 112 -9.88 4.64 4.76
C LEU A 112 -10.76 5.69 4.07
N ILE A 113 -11.50 5.32 3.02
CA ILE A 113 -12.44 6.21 2.34
C ILE A 113 -13.49 6.73 3.34
N LEU A 114 -14.09 5.83 4.13
CA LEU A 114 -15.10 6.19 5.13
C LEU A 114 -14.51 7.05 6.25
N ALA A 115 -13.36 6.66 6.81
CA ALA A 115 -12.70 7.37 7.89
C ALA A 115 -12.32 8.80 7.47
N ALA A 116 -11.82 8.96 6.25
CA ALA A 116 -11.48 10.26 5.67
C ALA A 116 -12.71 11.12 5.43
N SER A 117 -13.72 10.56 4.76
CA SER A 117 -14.94 11.30 4.40
C SER A 117 -15.72 11.77 5.63
N ARG A 118 -15.62 11.03 6.74
CA ARG A 118 -16.26 11.36 8.02
C ARG A 118 -15.32 11.97 9.05
N GLN A 119 -14.06 12.24 8.70
CA GLN A 119 -13.03 12.81 9.57
C GLN A 119 -12.90 12.05 10.91
N LEU A 120 -13.08 10.72 10.89
CA LEU A 120 -13.16 9.89 12.09
C LEU A 120 -11.95 10.03 13.02
N PRO A 121 -10.70 10.04 12.54
CA PRO A 121 -9.55 10.18 13.43
C PRO A 121 -9.55 11.50 14.20
N ALA A 122 -9.96 12.61 13.57
CA ALA A 122 -10.00 13.92 14.19
C ALA A 122 -11.10 13.99 15.27
N TYR A 123 -12.31 13.53 14.95
CA TYR A 123 -13.40 13.45 15.92
C TYR A 123 -13.07 12.52 17.10
N TRP A 124 -12.42 11.38 16.83
CA TRP A 124 -11.97 10.46 17.87
C TRP A 124 -10.96 11.14 18.80
N GLN A 125 -9.96 11.83 18.25
CA GLN A 125 -8.97 12.55 19.03
C GLN A 125 -9.58 13.69 19.86
N GLY A 126 -10.53 14.43 19.30
CA GLY A 126 -11.29 15.46 20.02
C GLY A 126 -12.02 14.87 21.23
N LEU A 127 -12.73 13.76 21.02
CA LEU A 127 -13.46 13.07 22.09
C LEU A 127 -12.54 12.58 23.22
N GLN A 128 -11.39 12.00 22.89
CA GLN A 128 -10.39 11.58 23.90
C GLN A 128 -9.84 12.75 24.72
N GLN A 129 -9.93 13.96 24.20
CA GLN A 129 -9.51 15.21 24.86
C GLN A 129 -10.70 15.95 25.51
N GLY A 130 -11.86 15.28 25.64
CA GLY A 130 -13.06 15.85 26.26
C GLY A 130 -13.83 16.85 25.39
N ARG A 131 -13.47 16.99 24.10
CA ARG A 131 -14.18 17.87 23.16
C ARG A 131 -15.22 17.07 22.38
N TRP A 132 -16.48 17.26 22.73
CA TRP A 132 -17.60 16.61 22.07
C TRP A 132 -17.85 17.21 20.67
N GLN A 133 -18.01 16.35 19.66
CA GLN A 133 -18.36 16.73 18.29
C GLN A 133 -17.39 17.76 17.67
N ASP A 134 -16.09 17.62 17.93
CA ASP A 134 -15.05 18.54 17.45
C ASP A 134 -14.04 17.83 16.53
N SER A 135 -13.90 18.30 15.29
CA SER A 135 -12.91 17.87 14.30
C SER A 135 -11.82 18.92 14.04
N GLY A 136 -11.74 19.95 14.89
CA GLY A 136 -10.87 21.11 14.69
C GLY A 136 -11.39 22.02 13.57
N SER A 137 -10.50 22.42 12.65
CA SER A 137 -10.83 23.29 11.52
C SER A 137 -11.41 22.55 10.30
N LEU A 138 -11.55 21.22 10.37
CA LEU A 138 -11.94 20.40 9.23
C LEU A 138 -13.45 20.44 8.93
N GLY A 139 -14.27 20.89 9.88
CA GLY A 139 -15.73 21.04 9.69
C GLY A 139 -16.49 19.71 9.61
N LEU A 140 -17.62 19.71 8.92
CA LEU A 140 -18.47 18.53 8.79
C LEU A 140 -17.89 17.51 7.81
N GLY A 141 -18.03 16.23 8.15
CA GLY A 141 -17.81 15.15 7.20
C GLY A 141 -18.86 15.14 6.08
N ARG A 142 -18.57 14.43 4.98
CA ARG A 142 -19.44 14.29 3.81
C ARG A 142 -19.95 12.85 3.63
N SER A 143 -21.17 12.73 3.10
CA SER A 143 -21.74 11.45 2.66
C SER A 143 -21.16 11.03 1.31
N LEU A 144 -21.07 9.72 1.05
CA LEU A 144 -20.58 9.19 -0.22
C LEU A 144 -21.66 9.09 -1.31
N ALA A 145 -22.92 8.87 -0.92
CA ALA A 145 -24.01 8.69 -1.89
C ALA A 145 -24.13 9.90 -2.83
N GLY A 146 -24.29 9.64 -4.13
CA GLY A 146 -24.33 10.66 -5.19
C GLY A 146 -22.96 11.20 -5.64
N LEU A 147 -21.88 10.91 -4.93
CA LEU A 147 -20.52 11.30 -5.33
C LEU A 147 -19.95 10.35 -6.39
N THR A 148 -18.97 10.85 -7.15
CA THR A 148 -18.23 10.05 -8.15
C THR A 148 -17.01 9.38 -7.53
N LEU A 149 -16.96 8.04 -7.61
CA LEU A 149 -15.81 7.22 -7.28
C LEU A 149 -14.98 6.93 -8.54
N GLY A 150 -13.86 7.63 -8.68
CA GLY A 150 -12.82 7.34 -9.65
C GLY A 150 -11.98 6.14 -9.24
N ILE A 151 -11.78 5.21 -10.16
CA ILE A 151 -10.96 4.01 -9.95
C ILE A 151 -9.91 3.93 -11.04
N TRP A 152 -8.64 4.10 -10.67
CA TRP A 152 -7.54 3.84 -11.58
C TRP A 152 -6.99 2.44 -11.36
N GLY A 153 -7.32 1.54 -12.30
CA GLY A 153 -6.91 0.13 -12.28
C GLY A 153 -8.04 -0.81 -11.90
N PHE A 154 -8.57 -1.55 -12.88
CA PHE A 154 -9.75 -2.42 -12.70
C PHE A 154 -9.40 -3.90 -12.47
N GLY A 155 -8.38 -4.12 -11.64
CA GLY A 155 -7.93 -5.46 -11.23
C GLY A 155 -8.78 -6.06 -10.09
N LYS A 156 -8.29 -7.13 -9.46
CA LYS A 156 -9.01 -7.84 -8.39
C LYS A 156 -9.45 -6.93 -7.22
N ILE A 157 -8.64 -5.94 -6.86
CA ILE A 157 -8.93 -4.98 -5.78
C ILE A 157 -9.88 -3.89 -6.28
N GLY A 158 -9.54 -3.22 -7.38
CA GLY A 158 -10.36 -2.14 -7.93
C GLY A 158 -11.81 -2.55 -8.25
N ARG A 159 -12.04 -3.79 -8.69
CA ARG A 159 -13.40 -4.32 -8.89
C ARG A 159 -14.21 -4.42 -7.59
N ARG A 160 -13.57 -4.79 -6.48
CA ARG A 160 -14.24 -4.86 -5.17
C ARG A 160 -14.56 -3.46 -4.65
N VAL A 161 -13.60 -2.54 -4.78
CA VAL A 161 -13.80 -1.12 -4.42
C VAL A 161 -14.90 -0.47 -5.27
N ALA A 162 -14.98 -0.80 -6.57
CA ALA A 162 -16.10 -0.39 -7.44
C ALA A 162 -17.45 -0.88 -6.90
N ALA A 163 -17.54 -2.17 -6.55
CA ALA A 163 -18.76 -2.75 -6.00
C ALA A 163 -19.16 -2.11 -4.66
N PHE A 164 -18.19 -1.76 -3.80
CA PHE A 164 -18.46 -1.01 -2.57
C PHE A 164 -19.02 0.38 -2.87
N GLY A 165 -18.40 1.12 -3.80
CA GLY A 165 -18.90 2.42 -4.25
C GLY A 165 -20.34 2.36 -4.74
N GLN A 166 -20.63 1.41 -5.63
CA GLN A 166 -21.97 1.20 -6.16
C GLN A 166 -22.98 0.88 -5.05
N ALA A 167 -22.63 -0.01 -4.11
CA ALA A 167 -23.50 -0.35 -2.98
C ALA A 167 -23.76 0.84 -2.03
N PHE A 168 -22.85 1.79 -1.96
CA PHE A 168 -22.99 3.04 -1.20
C PHE A 168 -23.67 4.17 -2.01
N GLY A 169 -24.16 3.87 -3.22
CA GLY A 169 -24.84 4.83 -4.09
C GLY A 169 -23.90 5.84 -4.75
N MET A 170 -22.63 5.50 -4.95
CA MET A 170 -21.68 6.32 -5.71
C MET A 170 -21.75 6.02 -7.21
N GLU A 171 -21.47 7.04 -8.02
CA GLU A 171 -21.25 6.89 -9.45
C GLU A 171 -19.82 6.40 -9.72
N VAL A 172 -19.67 5.19 -10.26
CA VAL A 172 -18.34 4.59 -10.47
C VAL A 172 -17.80 4.93 -11.87
N LEU A 173 -16.62 5.54 -11.92
CA LEU A 173 -15.89 5.88 -13.13
C LEU A 173 -14.50 5.23 -13.13
N VAL A 174 -14.21 4.43 -14.15
CA VAL A 174 -12.97 3.63 -14.20
C VAL A 174 -12.02 4.11 -15.29
N TRP A 175 -10.72 4.17 -14.97
CA TRP A 175 -9.63 4.39 -15.92
C TRP A 175 -8.51 3.35 -15.75
N GLY A 176 -7.67 3.22 -16.77
CA GLY A 176 -6.52 2.32 -16.78
C GLY A 176 -6.20 1.84 -18.18
N SER A 177 -5.62 0.65 -18.28
CA SER A 177 -5.40 -0.02 -19.57
C SER A 177 -6.70 -0.16 -20.36
N GLU A 178 -6.58 -0.34 -21.68
CA GLU A 178 -7.73 -0.66 -22.54
C GLU A 178 -8.53 -1.85 -21.98
N ALA A 179 -7.84 -2.94 -21.60
CA ALA A 179 -8.46 -4.09 -20.96
C ALA A 179 -9.21 -3.75 -19.65
N SER A 180 -8.67 -2.84 -18.83
CA SER A 180 -9.37 -2.39 -17.60
C SER A 180 -10.67 -1.67 -17.93
N ARG A 181 -10.66 -0.81 -18.96
CA ARG A 181 -11.83 -0.05 -19.40
C ARG A 181 -12.88 -0.95 -20.07
N ALA A 182 -12.46 -1.91 -20.87
CA ALA A 182 -13.34 -2.91 -21.48
C ALA A 182 -14.05 -3.75 -20.40
N GLN A 183 -13.29 -4.24 -19.41
CA GLN A 183 -13.84 -5.00 -18.28
C GLN A 183 -14.80 -4.16 -17.43
N ALA A 184 -14.50 -2.88 -17.20
CA ALA A 184 -15.39 -1.98 -16.48
C ALA A 184 -16.74 -1.82 -17.19
N ARG A 185 -16.72 -1.56 -18.50
CA ARG A 185 -17.95 -1.48 -19.32
C ARG A 185 -18.75 -2.77 -19.28
N SER A 186 -18.09 -3.92 -19.41
CA SER A 186 -18.75 -5.23 -19.34
C SER A 186 -19.36 -5.52 -17.97
N ALA A 187 -18.83 -4.93 -16.90
CA ALA A 187 -19.38 -5.00 -15.54
C ALA A 187 -20.45 -3.93 -15.26
N GLY A 188 -20.85 -3.12 -16.25
CA GLY A 188 -21.87 -2.08 -16.12
C GLY A 188 -21.36 -0.74 -15.59
N TYR A 189 -20.04 -0.55 -15.45
CA TYR A 189 -19.46 0.71 -15.00
C TYR A 189 -19.07 1.62 -16.16
N ARG A 190 -18.99 2.93 -15.89
CA ARG A 190 -18.50 3.91 -16.86
C ARG A 190 -16.98 3.83 -16.96
N ALA A 191 -16.46 4.03 -18.17
CA ALA A 191 -15.03 4.16 -18.40
C ALA A 191 -14.69 5.61 -18.78
N ALA A 192 -13.73 6.22 -18.08
CA ALA A 192 -13.25 7.55 -18.41
C ALA A 192 -12.61 7.56 -19.82
N PRO A 193 -12.77 8.64 -20.61
CA PRO A 193 -12.16 8.74 -21.93
C PRO A 193 -10.65 9.04 -21.86
N SER A 194 -10.18 9.66 -20.78
CA SER A 194 -8.78 9.99 -20.53
C SER A 194 -8.45 9.97 -19.04
N GLN A 195 -7.16 9.98 -18.71
CA GLN A 195 -6.67 10.20 -17.35
C GLN A 195 -7.20 11.52 -16.79
N ALA A 196 -7.03 12.64 -17.52
CA ALA A 196 -7.52 13.94 -17.08
C ALA A 196 -9.02 13.94 -16.76
N ALA A 197 -9.83 13.26 -17.58
CA ALA A 197 -11.28 13.15 -17.34
C ALA A 197 -11.61 12.38 -16.05
N LEU A 198 -10.79 11.40 -15.66
CA LEU A 198 -10.93 10.71 -14.38
C LEU A 198 -10.66 11.69 -13.22
N PHE A 199 -9.55 12.42 -13.25
CA PHE A 199 -9.17 13.35 -12.18
C PHE A 199 -10.20 14.47 -12.01
N LEU A 200 -10.66 15.08 -13.11
CA LEU A 200 -11.67 16.14 -13.11
C LEU A 200 -13.01 15.70 -12.50
N ALA A 201 -13.45 14.46 -12.81
CA ALA A 201 -14.78 13.99 -12.41
C ALA A 201 -14.84 13.46 -10.97
N SER A 202 -13.72 12.96 -10.43
CA SER A 202 -13.70 12.19 -9.18
C SER A 202 -13.85 13.05 -7.93
N ASP A 203 -14.83 12.75 -7.09
CA ASP A 203 -14.91 13.26 -5.70
C ASP A 203 -14.04 12.43 -4.75
N VAL A 204 -13.95 11.13 -5.05
CA VAL A 204 -13.00 10.19 -4.44
C VAL A 204 -12.27 9.49 -5.57
N LEU A 205 -10.94 9.57 -5.63
CA LEU A 205 -10.11 8.85 -6.59
C LEU A 205 -9.28 7.79 -5.85
N SER A 206 -9.43 6.52 -6.22
CA SER A 206 -8.67 5.41 -5.64
C SER A 206 -7.75 4.74 -6.67
N LEU A 207 -6.50 4.49 -6.26
CA LEU A 207 -5.47 3.91 -7.12
C LEU A 207 -5.21 2.44 -6.77
N HIS A 208 -5.33 1.56 -7.77
CA HIS A 208 -5.15 0.11 -7.65
C HIS A 208 -4.22 -0.44 -8.73
N LEU A 209 -3.01 0.11 -8.76
CA LEU A 209 -1.99 -0.19 -9.77
C LEU A 209 -0.85 -1.02 -9.18
N ARG A 210 -0.31 -1.93 -9.98
CA ARG A 210 0.99 -2.55 -9.69
C ARG A 210 2.08 -1.55 -10.06
N LEU A 211 3.12 -1.45 -9.24
CA LEU A 211 4.29 -0.64 -9.58
C LEU A 211 5.13 -1.36 -10.64
N CYS A 212 5.24 -0.74 -11.81
CA CYS A 212 6.20 -1.05 -12.86
C CYS A 212 6.75 0.24 -13.45
N GLU A 213 7.65 0.15 -14.42
CA GLU A 213 8.23 1.31 -15.11
C GLU A 213 7.13 2.23 -15.68
N ALA A 214 6.11 1.66 -16.31
CA ALA A 214 5.01 2.41 -16.91
C ALA A 214 4.08 3.12 -15.90
N THR A 215 4.06 2.69 -14.64
CA THR A 215 3.21 3.30 -13.59
C THR A 215 4.03 4.08 -12.57
N ARG A 216 5.35 4.15 -12.75
CA ARG A 216 6.23 4.94 -11.89
C ARG A 216 6.02 6.41 -12.23
N HIS A 217 5.84 7.24 -11.21
CA HIS A 217 5.54 8.68 -11.39
C HIS A 217 4.32 8.98 -12.30
N CYS A 218 3.35 8.06 -12.42
CA CYS A 218 2.20 8.21 -13.32
C CYS A 218 1.16 9.24 -12.88
N VAL A 219 1.22 9.72 -11.63
CA VAL A 219 0.42 10.87 -11.19
C VAL A 219 1.35 12.02 -10.88
N THR A 220 1.11 13.13 -11.54
CA THR A 220 1.92 14.34 -11.43
C THR A 220 1.20 15.42 -10.62
N GLY A 221 1.91 16.48 -10.25
CA GLY A 221 1.27 17.65 -9.64
C GLY A 221 0.21 18.29 -10.54
N ALA A 222 0.41 18.24 -11.87
CA ALA A 222 -0.57 18.72 -12.84
C ALA A 222 -1.86 17.89 -12.81
N ASP A 223 -1.76 16.56 -12.66
CA ASP A 223 -2.93 15.70 -12.51
C ASP A 223 -3.70 16.01 -11.22
N LEU A 224 -2.99 16.18 -10.10
CA LEU A 224 -3.61 16.52 -8.81
C LEU A 224 -4.32 17.87 -8.86
N ALA A 225 -3.76 18.85 -9.59
CA ALA A 225 -4.38 20.16 -9.78
C ALA A 225 -5.69 20.12 -10.59
N LEU A 226 -5.96 19.04 -11.33
CA LEU A 226 -7.24 18.85 -12.03
C LEU A 226 -8.37 18.37 -11.11
N MET A 227 -8.05 17.88 -9.90
CA MET A 227 -9.08 17.37 -9.00
C MET A 227 -9.91 18.50 -8.40
N LYS A 228 -11.12 18.16 -7.96
CA LYS A 228 -11.98 19.10 -7.22
C LYS A 228 -11.25 19.55 -5.93
N PRO A 229 -11.45 20.80 -5.47
CA PRO A 229 -10.75 21.32 -4.28
C PRO A 229 -10.96 20.45 -3.03
N ASP A 230 -12.14 19.84 -2.90
CA ASP A 230 -12.55 18.97 -1.80
C ASP A 230 -12.38 17.48 -2.11
N ALA A 231 -11.78 17.10 -3.24
CA ALA A 231 -11.64 15.70 -3.61
C ALA A 231 -10.71 14.92 -2.65
N LEU A 232 -10.98 13.63 -2.54
CA LEU A 232 -10.19 12.69 -1.74
C LEU A 232 -9.38 11.78 -2.66
N LEU A 233 -8.05 11.77 -2.50
CA LEU A 233 -7.19 10.81 -3.17
C LEU A 233 -6.81 9.69 -2.21
N VAL A 234 -7.07 8.44 -2.59
CA VAL A 234 -6.78 7.25 -1.78
C VAL A 234 -5.79 6.35 -2.48
N ASN A 235 -4.70 6.06 -1.79
CA ASN A 235 -3.67 5.16 -2.28
C ASN A 235 -3.36 4.05 -1.26
N VAL A 236 -3.82 2.85 -1.59
CA VAL A 236 -3.50 1.60 -0.88
C VAL A 236 -2.59 0.69 -1.72
N SER A 237 -1.93 1.24 -2.74
CA SER A 237 -1.04 0.51 -3.64
C SER A 237 0.43 0.66 -3.21
N ARG A 238 1.14 1.67 -3.72
CA ARG A 238 2.58 1.96 -3.50
C ARG A 238 2.80 3.47 -3.50
N ALA A 239 3.82 4.05 -2.87
CA ALA A 239 4.02 5.52 -2.90
C ALA A 239 4.77 6.04 -4.13
N ASN A 240 5.62 5.23 -4.77
CA ASN A 240 6.54 5.69 -5.83
C ASN A 240 5.88 6.00 -7.19
N TRP A 241 4.55 6.21 -7.24
CA TRP A 241 3.84 6.67 -8.45
C TRP A 241 3.62 8.18 -8.50
N SER A 242 3.91 8.95 -7.45
CA SER A 242 3.96 10.41 -7.52
C SER A 242 5.39 10.89 -7.72
N ALA A 243 5.60 11.99 -8.47
CA ALA A 243 6.81 12.81 -8.28
C ALA A 243 6.89 13.25 -6.80
N PRO A 244 8.06 13.65 -6.24
CA PRO A 244 8.14 14.13 -4.85
C PRO A 244 7.27 15.38 -4.68
N VAL A 245 6.00 15.18 -4.35
CA VAL A 245 5.11 16.19 -3.81
C VAL A 245 5.36 16.18 -2.31
N PRO A 246 5.68 17.30 -1.67
CA PRO A 246 5.76 17.33 -0.21
C PRO A 246 4.45 16.80 0.35
N CYS A 247 4.53 15.64 1.02
CA CYS A 247 3.42 15.02 1.71
C CYS A 247 3.13 15.85 2.97
N SER A 248 2.70 17.09 2.79
CA SER A 248 2.25 17.93 3.89
C SER A 248 0.74 17.77 3.97
N VAL A 249 0.28 17.13 5.04
CA VAL A 249 -1.08 17.34 5.57
C VAL A 249 -1.14 18.79 6.02
N ARG A 250 -1.32 19.73 5.08
CA ARG A 250 -1.68 21.11 5.40
C ARG A 250 -3.19 21.19 5.34
N SER A 251 -3.81 21.38 6.50
CA SER A 251 -5.13 21.99 6.59
C SER A 251 -5.00 23.44 6.11
N ALA A 252 -5.15 23.69 4.80
CA ALA A 252 -5.31 25.04 4.29
C ALA A 252 -6.82 25.36 4.23
N PRO A 253 -7.27 26.53 4.70
CA PRO A 253 -8.66 26.98 4.54
C PRO A 253 -9.07 27.17 3.08
N ASP A 254 -8.11 27.29 2.16
CA ASP A 254 -8.31 27.48 0.72
C ASP A 254 -7.32 26.61 -0.11
N GLY A 255 -7.76 25.40 -0.50
CA GLY A 255 -7.22 24.52 -1.58
C GLY A 255 -5.98 23.63 -1.29
N PRO A 256 -5.68 22.61 -2.14
CA PRO A 256 -6.56 21.54 -2.63
C PRO A 256 -6.09 20.12 -2.19
N VAL A 257 -7.02 19.16 -2.19
CA VAL A 257 -6.87 17.68 -2.06
C VAL A 257 -6.17 17.16 -0.80
N LEU A 258 -6.86 16.34 -0.02
CA LEU A 258 -6.26 15.57 1.08
C LEU A 258 -5.70 14.24 0.56
N PRO A 259 -4.38 14.08 0.37
CA PRO A 259 -3.80 12.78 0.03
C PRO A 259 -3.83 11.87 1.26
N LEU A 260 -4.57 10.76 1.17
CA LEU A 260 -4.45 9.65 2.11
C LEU A 260 -3.66 8.53 1.44
N SER A 261 -2.41 8.39 1.87
CA SER A 261 -1.51 7.34 1.46
C SER A 261 -1.11 6.53 2.69
N MET A 262 -1.42 5.23 2.71
CA MET A 262 -0.75 4.29 3.61
C MET A 262 0.37 3.63 2.82
N CYS A 263 1.59 4.18 2.93
CA CYS A 263 2.76 3.53 2.37
C CYS A 263 3.63 2.95 3.48
N SER A 264 3.73 1.62 3.49
CA SER A 264 4.85 0.90 4.10
C SER A 264 6.04 1.04 3.16
N SER A 265 6.80 2.11 3.30
CA SER A 265 8.17 2.18 2.77
C SER A 265 9.07 2.57 3.92
N ALA A 266 9.80 1.58 4.44
CA ALA A 266 10.82 1.72 5.48
C ALA A 266 12.11 2.43 4.99
N SER A 267 11.99 3.28 3.96
CA SER A 267 13.12 3.89 3.27
C SER A 267 12.89 5.37 3.00
N HIS A 268 12.60 6.14 4.04
CA HIS A 268 12.88 7.58 4.05
C HIS A 268 13.77 7.91 5.25
N ARG A 269 15.08 7.93 5.01
CA ARG A 269 16.03 8.67 5.84
C ARG A 269 15.76 10.17 5.64
N ALA A 270 14.83 10.72 6.41
CA ALA A 270 14.77 12.16 6.63
C ALA A 270 15.55 12.47 7.91
N ARG A 271 16.79 12.96 7.75
CA ARG A 271 17.54 13.57 8.84
C ARG A 271 16.75 14.79 9.32
N ILE A 272 16.32 14.77 10.57
CA ILE A 272 15.91 16.00 11.27
C ILE A 272 17.21 16.74 11.62
N PRO A 273 17.41 18.00 11.18
CA PRO A 273 18.46 18.81 11.77
C PRO A 273 18.02 19.16 13.20
N CYS A 274 18.81 18.73 14.19
CA CYS A 274 18.82 19.38 15.48
C CYS A 274 19.27 20.82 15.28
N SER A 275 18.41 21.78 15.59
CA SER A 275 18.82 23.13 15.93
C SER A 275 18.45 23.38 17.39
N ALA A 276 19.43 23.94 18.10
CA ALA A 276 19.43 24.32 19.50
C ALA A 276 18.31 25.30 19.90
#